data_AF-A0A6A0A135-F1
#
_entry.id   AF-A0A6A0A135-F1
#
_cell.length_a   1.000
_cell.length_b   1.000
_cell.length_c   1.000
_cell.angle_alpha   90.00
_cell.angle_beta   90.00
_cell.angle_gamma   90.00
#
_symmetry.space_group_name_H-M   'P 1'
#
loop_
_entity.id
_entity.type
_entity.pdbx_description
1 polymer ?
#
loop_
_entity_poly.entity_id
_entity_poly.type
_entity_poly.pdbx_seq_one_letter_code
_entity_poly.pdbx_strand_id
1 'polypeptide(L)' 'MSPEILTNSAASPASDIYAFGIMLYEMVTSSQAYKGLRYAQVINMVLVQQIRPPWPAHAMPDLGKLYL' A
#
# COMPACT_ATOMS: atom_id res chain seq x y z
N MET A 1 -5.86 -2.34 1.45
CA MET A 1 -6.88 -1.46 2.06
C MET A 1 -6.16 -0.30 2.70
N SER A 2 -6.69 0.92 2.56
CA SER A 2 -6.11 2.09 3.21
C SER A 2 -6.31 2.05 4.73
N PRO A 3 -5.47 2.75 5.52
CA PRO A 3 -5.58 2.79 6.97
C PRO A 3 -6.98 3.15 7.46
N GLU A 4 -7.59 4.18 6.90
CA GLU A 4 -8.90 4.68 7.31
C GLU A 4 -10.03 3.66 7.07
N ILE A 5 -9.97 2.91 5.96
CA ILE A 5 -10.91 1.80 5.70
C ILE A 5 -10.75 0.69 6.74
N LEU A 6 -9.51 0.36 7.11
CA LEU A 6 -9.23 -0.67 8.12
C LEU A 6 -9.70 -0.26 9.53
N THR A 7 -9.77 1.04 9.82
CA THR A 7 -10.35 1.60 11.05
C THR A 7 -11.87 1.77 11.00
N ASN A 8 -12.54 1.16 10.00
CA ASN A 8 -14.00 1.20 9.84
C ASN A 8 -14.56 2.62 9.55
N SER A 9 -13.73 3.50 8.98
CA SER A 9 -14.18 4.79 8.45
C SER A 9 -14.70 4.66 7.02
N ALA A 10 -15.49 5.63 6.57
CA ALA A 10 -15.97 5.67 5.21
C ALA A 10 -14.83 5.85 4.19
N ALA A 11 -15.00 5.28 3.00
CA ALA A 11 -14.10 5.55 1.89
C ALA A 11 -14.08 7.03 1.55
N SER A 12 -12.90 7.52 1.16
CA SER A 12 -12.67 8.89 0.74
C SER A 12 -11.80 8.91 -0.51
N PRO A 13 -11.68 10.04 -1.22
CA PRO A 13 -10.72 10.17 -2.32
C PRO A 13 -9.27 9.84 -1.91
N ALA A 14 -8.90 10.06 -0.65
CA ALA A 14 -7.58 9.67 -0.13
C ALA A 14 -7.40 8.14 -0.06
N SER A 15 -8.50 7.41 0.19
CA SER A 15 -8.53 5.94 0.19
C SER A 15 -8.26 5.37 -1.19
N ASP A 16 -8.81 6.01 -2.22
CA ASP A 16 -8.59 5.64 -3.62
C ASP A 16 -7.14 5.91 -4.05
N ILE A 17 -6.56 7.04 -3.64
CA ILE A 17 -5.13 7.36 -3.89
C ILE A 17 -4.22 6.31 -3.24
N TYR A 18 -4.51 5.92 -2.01
CA TYR A 18 -3.77 4.86 -1.33
C TYR A 18 -3.87 3.53 -2.10
N ALA A 19 -5.08 3.13 -2.49
CA ALA A 19 -5.31 1.90 -3.24
C ALA A 19 -4.57 1.92 -4.59
N PHE A 20 -4.59 3.06 -5.28
CA PHE A 20 -3.84 3.28 -6.51
C PHE A 20 -2.33 3.11 -6.33
N GLY A 21 -1.75 3.67 -5.26
CA GLY A 21 -0.33 3.46 -4.92
C GLY A 21 0.02 1.98 -4.75
N ILE A 22 -0.78 1.24 -3.96
CA ILE A 22 -0.57 -0.20 -3.79
C ILE A 22 -0.66 -0.94 -5.14
N MET A 23 -1.64 -0.61 -5.98
CA MET A 23 -1.78 -1.20 -7.32
C MET A 23 -0.56 -0.89 -8.21
N LEU A 24 -0.03 0.34 -8.18
CA LEU A 24 1.20 0.70 -8.90
C LEU A 24 2.38 -0.17 -8.44
N TYR A 25 2.54 -0.37 -7.14
CA TYR A 25 3.57 -1.25 -6.60
C TYR A 25 3.43 -2.69 -7.11
N GLU A 26 2.22 -3.22 -7.13
CA GLU A 26 1.97 -4.59 -7.62
C GLU A 26 2.26 -4.73 -9.12
N MET A 27 1.91 -3.72 -9.93
CA MET A 27 2.22 -3.70 -11.36
C MET A 27 3.72 -3.65 -11.62
N VAL A 28 4.44 -2.78 -10.90
CA VAL A 28 5.89 -2.61 -11.08
C VAL A 28 6.67 -3.83 -10.61
N THR A 29 6.27 -4.44 -9.49
CA THR A 29 6.96 -5.62 -8.93
C THR A 29 6.47 -6.94 -9.52
N SER A 30 5.35 -6.92 -10.25
CA SER A 30 4.62 -8.13 -10.68
C SER A 30 4.36 -9.10 -9.51
N SER A 31 4.20 -8.57 -8.30
CA SER A 31 4.01 -9.32 -7.07
C SER A 31 2.93 -8.67 -6.23
N GLN A 32 2.13 -9.48 -5.55
CA GLN A 32 1.14 -9.00 -4.60
C GLN A 32 1.81 -8.19 -3.48
N ALA A 33 1.20 -7.07 -3.11
CA ALA A 33 1.60 -6.28 -1.96
C ALA A 33 1.40 -7.13 -0.70
N TYR A 34 2.36 -7.05 0.24
CA TYR A 34 2.32 -7.82 1.50
C TYR A 34 2.29 -9.34 1.31
N LYS A 35 2.82 -9.86 0.19
CA LYS A 35 2.88 -11.30 -0.10
C LYS A 35 3.45 -12.09 1.08
N GLY A 36 2.73 -13.15 1.48
CA GLY A 36 3.12 -14.04 2.58
C GLY A 36 2.68 -13.58 3.97
N LEU A 37 2.09 -12.38 4.10
CA LEU A 37 1.51 -11.91 5.36
C LEU A 37 0.04 -12.30 5.49
N ARG A 38 -0.37 -12.66 6.72
CA ARG A 38 -1.78 -12.86 7.06
C ARG A 38 -2.47 -11.50 7.22
N TYR A 39 -3.79 -11.49 7.04
CA TYR A 39 -4.60 -10.26 7.13
C TYR A 39 -4.35 -9.44 8.42
N ALA A 40 -4.29 -10.09 9.59
CA ALA A 40 -3.98 -9.43 10.86
C ALA A 40 -2.57 -8.79 10.89
N GLN A 41 -1.59 -9.41 10.22
CA GLN A 41 -0.23 -8.85 10.12
C GLN A 41 -0.22 -7.63 9.20
N VAL A 42 -0.98 -7.67 8.10
CA VAL A 42 -1.16 -6.50 7.22
C VAL A 42 -1.81 -5.34 7.98
N ILE A 43 -2.86 -5.61 8.76
CA ILE A 43 -3.49 -4.58 9.61
C ILE A 43 -2.47 -3.98 10.59
N ASN A 44 -1.68 -4.81 11.28
CA ASN A 44 -0.68 -4.32 12.21
C ASN A 44 0.37 -3.45 11.49
N MET A 45 0.86 -3.90 10.33
CA MET A 45 1.85 -3.17 9.55
C MET A 45 1.31 -1.82 9.04
N VAL A 46 0.07 -1.79 8.56
CA VAL A 46 -0.55 -0.58 7.99
C VAL A 46 -1.03 0.40 9.07
N LEU A 47 -1.70 -0.08 10.12
CA LEU A 47 -2.30 0.78 11.15
C LEU A 47 -1.34 1.13 12.29
N VAL A 48 -0.55 0.17 12.76
CA VAL A 48 0.28 0.32 13.95
C VAL A 48 1.68 0.76 13.58
N GLN A 49 2.30 0.06 12.63
CA GLN A 49 3.67 0.38 12.20
C GLN A 49 3.72 1.50 11.17
N GLN A 50 2.60 1.78 10.49
CA GLN A 50 2.50 2.75 9.40
C GLN A 50 3.52 2.50 8.27
N ILE A 51 3.85 1.23 8.00
CA ILE A 51 4.81 0.82 6.98
C ILE A 51 4.07 0.32 5.74
N ARG A 52 4.58 0.69 4.56
CA ARG A 52 4.18 0.15 3.25
C ARG A 52 5.33 -0.68 2.65
N PRO A 53 5.07 -1.59 1.71
CA PRO A 53 6.12 -2.27 0.96
C PRO A 53 7.11 -1.28 0.35
N PRO A 54 8.43 -1.51 0.46
CA PRO A 54 9.42 -0.56 -0.05
C PRO A 54 9.38 -0.54 -1.57
N TRP A 55 9.35 0.66 -2.16
CA TRP A 55 9.40 0.81 -3.61
C TRP A 55 10.73 0.26 -4.16
N PRO A 56 10.72 -0.57 -5.22
CA PRO A 56 11.94 -1.12 -5.80
C PRO A 56 12.84 -0.03 -6.38
N ALA A 57 14.05 0.12 -5.84
CA ALA A 57 14.99 1.19 -6.18
C ALA A 57 15.39 1.23 -7.68
N HIS A 58 15.36 0.08 -8.35
CA HIS A 58 15.72 -0.02 -9.77
C HIS A 58 14.56 0.29 -10.72
N ALA A 59 13.33 0.48 -10.23
CA ALA A 59 12.16 0.63 -11.08
C ALA A 59 11.54 2.03 -10.97
N MET A 60 11.50 2.74 -12.11
CA MET A 60 10.69 3.93 -12.36
C MET A 60 10.61 4.89 -11.15
N PRO A 61 11.72 5.56 -10.78
CA PRO A 61 11.81 6.36 -9.56
C PRO A 61 10.80 7.51 -9.50
N ASP A 62 10.41 8.08 -10.64
CA ASP A 62 9.37 9.11 -10.69
C ASP A 62 7.97 8.56 -10.34
N LEU A 63 7.70 7.31 -10.68
CA LEU A 63 6.45 6.64 -10.31
C LEU A 63 6.40 6.36 -8.80
N GLY A 64 7.55 6.11 -8.19
CA GLY A 64 7.67 5.99 -6.73
C GLY A 64 7.22 7.23 -5.97
N LYS A 65 7.22 8.43 -6.58
CA LYS A 65 6.69 9.66 -5.96
C LYS A 65 5.17 9.65 -5.83
N LEU A 66 4.46 8.86 -6.64
CA LEU A 66 3.00 8.67 -6.55
C LEU A 66 2.62 7.57 -5.54
N TYR A 67 3.60 6.79 -5.08
CA TYR A 67 3.43 5.70 -4.12
C TYR A 67 3.53 6.14 -2.66
N LEU A 68 4.34 7.16 -2.39
CA LEU A 68 4.64 7.69 -1.05
C LEU A 68 3.52 8.62 -0.59
#